data_AF-A0A7J6TR19-F1
#
_entry.id   AF-A0A7J6TR19-F1
#
_cell.length_a   1.000
_cell.length_b   1.000
_cell.length_c   1.000
_cell.angle_alpha   90.00
_cell.angle_beta   90.00
_cell.angle_gamma   90.00
#
_symmetry.space_group_name_H-M   'P 1'
#
loop_
_entity.id
_entity.type
_entity.pdbx_description
1 polymer ?
#
loop_
_entity_poly.entity_id
_entity_poly.type
_entity_poly.pdbx_seq_one_letter_code
_entity_poly.pdbx_strand_id
1 'polypeptide(L)'
;TGRDRGWGVRSVEPIKAGAFICEYAGELLPESVAEARGKELSDNYLFDLARHGAGKTWKVGAGGAQPPRKKRSTLAGDREVETGSNGETFQCSSSEDDDSVVSICEDVARNSEFTIDAHYFGNVGRFVNHSCSPNLVIQRVLVDTHDYRLPRLALFAETNIDSLVELT
;
A
#
# COMPACT_ATOMS: atom_id res chain seq x y z
N THR A 1 0.29 -16.84 -15.02
CA THR A 1 -1.01 -16.49 -15.63
C THR A 1 -1.77 -17.74 -16.04
N GLY A 2 -2.96 -17.93 -15.49
CA GLY A 2 -3.95 -18.80 -16.14
C GLY A 2 -4.29 -18.24 -17.52
N ARG A 3 -4.70 -19.09 -18.47
CA ARG A 3 -5.00 -18.68 -19.86
C ARG A 3 -6.22 -17.77 -20.01
N ASP A 4 -6.85 -17.41 -18.89
CA ASP A 4 -8.22 -16.92 -18.77
C ASP A 4 -8.34 -15.59 -17.99
N ARG A 5 -7.21 -14.96 -17.57
CA ARG A 5 -7.21 -13.67 -16.84
C ARG A 5 -6.71 -12.48 -17.65
N GLY A 6 -6.55 -12.63 -18.96
CA GLY A 6 -5.99 -11.58 -19.82
C GLY A 6 -4.50 -11.36 -19.59
N TRP A 7 -4.08 -10.08 -19.60
CA TRP A 7 -2.69 -9.69 -19.39
C TRP A 7 -2.32 -9.73 -17.90
N GLY A 8 -1.03 -9.84 -17.60
CA GLY A 8 -0.52 -9.83 -16.23
C GLY A 8 0.92 -9.35 -16.18
N VAL A 9 1.36 -8.88 -15.01
CA VAL A 9 2.70 -8.32 -14.80
C VAL A 9 3.57 -9.30 -14.01
N ARG A 10 4.86 -9.38 -14.36
CA ARG A 10 5.89 -10.13 -13.64
C ARG A 10 7.22 -9.40 -13.72
N SER A 11 8.06 -9.59 -12.70
CA SER A 11 9.44 -9.12 -12.74
C SER A 11 10.36 -10.20 -13.32
N VAL A 12 11.39 -9.80 -14.05
CA VAL A 12 12.44 -10.72 -14.52
C VAL A 12 13.48 -11.03 -13.44
N GLU A 13 13.57 -10.19 -12.42
CA GLU A 13 14.44 -10.36 -11.26
C GLU A 13 13.64 -10.65 -9.99
N PRO A 14 14.22 -11.38 -9.01
CA PRO A 14 13.59 -11.56 -7.71
C PRO A 14 13.37 -10.22 -7.00
N ILE A 15 12.21 -10.06 -6.36
CA ILE A 15 11.84 -8.87 -5.60
C ILE A 15 11.84 -9.20 -4.11
N LYS A 16 12.51 -8.37 -3.31
CA LYS A 16 12.50 -8.51 -1.84
C LYS A 16 11.21 -7.96 -1.25
N ALA A 17 10.75 -8.59 -0.17
CA ALA A 17 9.65 -8.07 0.64
C ALA A 17 9.93 -6.61 1.02
N GLY A 18 8.97 -5.73 0.72
CA GLY A 18 9.03 -4.30 1.01
C GLY A 18 9.53 -3.44 -0.12
N ALA A 19 9.99 -4.03 -1.20
CA ALA A 19 10.41 -3.27 -2.36
C ALA A 19 9.20 -2.53 -2.97
N PHE A 20 9.40 -1.26 -3.28
CA PHE A 20 8.49 -0.49 -4.13
C PHE A 20 8.47 -1.09 -5.54
N ILE A 21 7.28 -1.25 -6.10
CA ILE A 21 7.07 -1.78 -7.45
C ILE A 21 6.79 -0.63 -8.41
N CYS A 22 5.64 0.02 -8.23
CA CYS A 22 5.19 1.13 -9.04
C CYS A 22 4.03 1.84 -8.34
N GLU A 23 3.64 2.99 -8.86
CA GLU A 23 2.36 3.61 -8.53
C GLU A 23 1.23 2.96 -9.33
N TYR A 24 -0.01 2.95 -8.82
CA TYR A 24 -1.20 2.80 -9.63
C TYR A 24 -1.58 4.18 -10.22
N ALA A 25 -1.07 4.48 -11.41
CA ALA A 25 -1.24 5.79 -12.04
C ALA A 25 -2.41 5.78 -13.03
N GLY A 26 -3.20 6.86 -13.00
CA GLY A 26 -4.30 7.12 -13.94
C GLY A 26 -4.85 8.53 -13.80
N GLU A 27 -5.98 8.80 -14.44
CA GLU A 27 -6.71 10.07 -14.30
C GLU A 27 -7.48 10.09 -12.97
N LEU A 28 -7.34 11.16 -12.19
CA LEU A 28 -8.11 11.32 -10.96
C LEU A 28 -9.48 11.91 -11.28
N LEU A 29 -10.53 11.15 -11.02
CA LEU A 29 -11.91 11.52 -11.32
C LEU A 29 -12.75 11.63 -10.04
N PRO A 30 -13.71 12.57 -9.99
CA PRO A 30 -14.80 12.50 -9.02
C PRO A 30 -15.59 11.19 -9.20
N GLU A 31 -16.10 10.62 -8.10
CA GLU A 31 -16.82 9.34 -8.07
C GLU A 31 -17.96 9.30 -9.09
N SER A 32 -18.74 10.38 -9.22
CA SER A 32 -19.85 10.47 -10.18
C SER A 32 -19.42 10.31 -11.64
N VAL A 33 -18.25 10.85 -12.00
CA VAL A 33 -17.68 10.73 -13.35
C VAL A 33 -17.13 9.32 -13.56
N ALA A 34 -16.46 8.76 -12.55
CA ALA A 34 -15.94 7.39 -12.61
C ALA A 34 -17.07 6.36 -12.72
N GLU A 35 -18.18 6.53 -12.00
CA GLU A 35 -19.35 5.66 -12.08
C GLU A 35 -19.99 5.71 -13.48
N ALA A 36 -20.15 6.91 -14.04
CA ALA A 36 -20.65 7.08 -15.40
C ALA A 36 -19.76 6.38 -16.43
N ARG A 37 -18.43 6.54 -16.32
CA ARG A 37 -17.46 5.87 -17.21
C ARG A 37 -17.44 4.36 -17.02
N GLY A 38 -17.49 3.86 -15.79
CA GLY A 38 -17.48 2.43 -15.50
C GLY A 38 -18.68 1.70 -16.11
N LYS A 39 -19.85 2.36 -16.20
CA LYS A 39 -21.03 1.83 -16.90
C LYS A 39 -20.84 1.70 -18.41
N GLU A 40 -20.04 2.58 -19.02
CA GLU A 40 -19.80 2.59 -20.47
C GLU A 40 -18.61 1.72 -20.88
N LEU A 41 -17.52 1.76 -20.11
CA LEU A 41 -16.19 1.26 -20.50
C LEU A 41 -15.69 0.09 -19.64
N SER A 42 -16.52 -0.41 -18.72
CA SER A 42 -16.18 -1.35 -17.64
C SER A 42 -15.33 -0.74 -16.51
N ASP A 43 -15.50 -1.26 -15.31
CA ASP A 43 -14.85 -0.89 -14.06
C ASP A 43 -13.46 -1.52 -13.84
N ASN A 44 -12.96 -2.33 -14.78
CA ASN A 44 -11.69 -3.08 -14.64
C ASN A 44 -10.44 -2.23 -14.29
N TYR A 45 -10.47 -0.93 -14.56
CA TYR A 45 -9.34 -0.01 -14.36
C TYR A 45 -9.69 1.15 -13.42
N LEU A 46 -10.77 1.01 -12.66
CA LEU A 46 -11.18 1.99 -11.66
C LEU A 46 -10.66 1.58 -10.28
N PHE A 47 -9.98 2.52 -9.61
CA PHE A 47 -9.51 2.34 -8.25
C PHE A 47 -10.11 3.38 -7.32
N ASP A 48 -11.03 2.95 -6.46
CA ASP A 48 -11.77 3.79 -5.52
C ASP A 48 -10.89 4.17 -4.31
N LEU A 49 -10.66 5.47 -4.11
CA LEU A 49 -9.86 5.97 -3.00
C LEU A 49 -10.62 5.97 -1.67
N ALA A 50 -11.95 5.92 -1.62
CA ALA A 50 -12.69 5.80 -0.35
C ALA A 50 -12.66 4.36 0.17
N ARG A 51 -12.87 3.36 -0.70
CA ARG A 51 -13.06 1.96 -0.31
C ARG A 51 -11.81 1.23 0.15
N HIS A 52 -10.63 1.65 -0.33
CA HIS A 52 -9.36 1.11 0.16
C HIS A 52 -8.91 1.84 1.43
N GLY A 53 -9.75 1.78 2.47
CA GLY A 53 -9.47 2.31 3.81
C GLY A 53 -8.14 1.80 4.31
N ALA A 54 -7.32 2.73 4.84
CA ALA A 54 -5.94 2.56 5.27
C ALA A 54 -5.57 1.11 5.64
N GLY A 55 -4.95 0.40 4.70
CA GLY A 55 -4.03 -0.66 5.09
C GLY A 55 -3.04 -0.05 6.09
N LYS A 56 -2.77 -0.77 7.19
CA LYS A 56 -1.87 -0.38 8.31
C LYS A 56 -0.97 0.79 7.96
N THR A 57 -1.22 1.97 8.50
CA THR A 57 -0.39 3.16 8.26
C THR A 57 1.06 2.87 8.66
N TRP A 58 1.96 3.01 7.70
CA TRP A 58 3.38 2.73 7.86
C TRP A 58 4.07 4.00 8.35
N LYS A 59 4.55 4.02 9.59
CA LYS A 59 5.45 5.10 10.03
C LYS A 59 6.79 4.94 9.29
N VAL A 60 7.02 5.76 8.28
CA VAL A 60 8.33 5.84 7.61
C VAL A 60 9.29 6.57 8.55
N GLY A 61 10.03 5.82 9.35
CA GLY A 61 11.20 6.34 10.05
C GLY A 61 12.36 6.56 9.07
N ALA A 62 13.30 7.43 9.41
CA ALA A 62 14.46 7.86 8.61
C ALA A 62 15.43 6.75 8.14
N GLY A 63 15.09 5.47 8.33
CA GLY A 63 15.87 4.29 7.94
C GLY A 63 15.34 3.53 6.71
N GLY A 64 14.40 4.09 5.96
CA GLY A 64 13.82 3.45 4.76
C GLY A 64 12.60 2.58 5.07
N ALA A 65 11.69 2.49 4.10
CA ALA A 65 10.46 1.72 4.19
C ALA A 65 10.76 0.23 4.30
N GLN A 66 10.46 -0.39 5.44
CA GLN A 66 10.51 -1.84 5.61
C GLN A 66 9.14 -2.37 6.05
N PRO A 67 8.62 -3.43 5.39
CA PRO A 67 7.35 -4.06 5.75
C PRO A 67 7.38 -4.56 7.21
N PRO A 68 6.34 -4.59 8.12
CA PRO A 68 6.54 -5.31 9.35
C PRO A 68 6.61 -6.77 8.92
N ARG A 69 7.78 -7.37 9.16
CA ARG A 69 7.91 -8.80 9.15
C ARG A 69 6.86 -9.32 10.13
N LYS A 70 5.89 -10.13 9.68
CA LYS A 70 5.08 -10.93 10.61
C LYS A 70 6.07 -11.62 11.54
N LYS A 71 6.09 -11.25 12.83
CA LYS A 71 6.83 -12.03 13.83
C LYS A 71 6.21 -13.42 13.74
N ARG A 72 6.94 -14.34 13.12
CA ARG A 72 6.60 -15.75 13.13
C ARG A 72 6.46 -16.09 14.61
N SER A 73 5.29 -16.57 15.02
CA SER A 73 5.07 -17.05 16.38
C SER A 73 5.96 -18.28 16.55
N THR A 74 7.19 -18.09 17.01
CA THR A 74 8.00 -19.16 17.57
C THR A 74 7.55 -19.31 19.00
N LEU A 75 6.86 -20.43 19.26
CA LEU A 75 6.63 -20.92 20.61
C LEU A 75 7.98 -21.06 21.33
N ALA A 76 8.01 -20.48 22.53
CA ALA A 76 8.83 -20.80 23.69
C ALA A 76 10.37 -20.85 23.56
N GLY A 77 11.01 -19.90 24.26
CA GLY A 77 12.27 -20.10 24.96
C GLY A 77 13.52 -19.79 24.16
N ASP A 78 14.10 -18.60 24.35
CA ASP A 78 15.47 -18.46 24.86
C ASP A 78 15.79 -16.97 25.12
N ARG A 79 16.47 -16.72 26.24
CA ARG A 79 16.91 -15.39 26.70
C ARG A 79 18.11 -14.95 25.88
N GLU A 80 18.06 -13.75 25.29
CA GLU A 80 19.26 -12.98 25.00
C GLU A 80 19.21 -11.68 25.82
N VAL A 81 20.18 -11.58 26.72
CA VAL A 81 20.47 -10.44 27.58
C VAL A 81 21.46 -9.57 26.82
N GLU A 82 21.11 -8.32 26.54
CA GLU A 82 22.10 -7.29 26.23
C GLU A 82 22.17 -6.28 27.36
N THR A 83 23.29 -6.31 28.08
CA THR A 83 23.70 -5.30 29.04
C THR A 83 24.37 -4.13 28.33
N GLY A 84 23.79 -2.94 28.43
CA GLY A 84 24.41 -1.67 28.07
C GLY A 84 24.56 -0.78 29.30
N SER A 85 25.79 -0.34 29.55
CA SER A 85 26.19 0.54 30.65
C SER A 85 25.72 1.98 30.40
N ASN A 86 24.70 2.41 31.14
CA ASN A 86 24.48 3.75 31.72
C ASN A 86 22.99 3.83 32.06
N GLY A 87 22.66 3.71 33.35
CA GLY A 87 21.30 3.62 33.88
C GLY A 87 20.48 4.91 33.77
N GLU A 88 20.24 5.38 32.55
CA GLU A 88 19.24 6.41 32.26
C GLU A 88 18.03 5.74 31.60
N THR A 89 16.93 5.68 32.34
CA THR A 89 15.63 5.27 31.83
C THR A 89 15.13 6.35 30.89
N PHE A 90 15.40 6.23 29.59
CA PHE A 90 14.74 7.07 28.58
C PHE A 90 13.32 6.53 28.35
N GLN A 91 12.41 6.99 29.19
CA GLN A 91 10.98 6.87 28.95
C GLN A 91 10.61 7.94 27.92
N CYS A 92 10.58 7.56 26.63
CA CYS A 92 9.97 8.40 25.62
C CYS A 92 8.46 8.37 25.86
N SER A 93 7.95 9.43 26.47
CA SER A 93 6.52 9.69 26.61
C SER A 93 5.89 9.71 25.22
N SER A 94 5.12 8.67 24.95
CA SER A 94 4.08 8.68 23.92
C SER A 94 3.21 9.91 24.14
N SER A 95 3.37 10.95 23.30
CA SER A 95 2.38 12.01 23.21
C SER A 95 1.12 11.39 22.59
N GLU A 96 0.08 11.30 23.40
CA GLU A 96 -1.26 10.79 23.03
C GLU A 96 -1.95 11.65 21.94
N ASP A 97 -1.27 12.69 21.44
CA ASP A 97 -1.73 13.59 20.38
C ASP A 97 -1.58 13.02 18.95
N ASP A 98 -0.67 12.05 18.72
CA ASP A 98 -0.37 11.52 17.37
C ASP A 98 -1.49 10.61 16.82
N ASP A 99 -2.13 9.81 17.67
CA ASP A 99 -3.22 8.92 17.26
C ASP A 99 -4.48 9.70 16.82
N SER A 100 -4.69 10.89 17.39
CA SER A 100 -5.85 11.73 17.05
C SER A 100 -5.77 12.31 15.64
N VAL A 101 -4.58 12.75 15.21
CA VAL A 101 -4.35 13.31 13.87
C VAL A 101 -4.39 12.20 12.81
N VAL A 102 -3.86 11.01 13.13
CA VAL A 102 -3.95 9.83 12.26
C VAL A 102 -5.41 9.40 12.10
N SER A 103 -6.22 9.42 13.17
CA SER A 103 -7.65 9.14 13.07
C SER A 103 -8.39 10.16 12.20
N ILE A 104 -8.13 11.47 12.37
CA ILE A 104 -8.78 12.52 11.58
C ILE A 104 -8.39 12.41 10.11
N CYS A 105 -7.11 12.16 9.81
CA CYS A 105 -6.65 12.06 8.44
C CYS A 105 -7.18 10.80 7.75
N GLU A 106 -7.34 9.71 8.50
CA GLU A 106 -8.01 8.50 8.01
C GLU A 106 -9.50 8.75 7.72
N ASP A 107 -10.20 9.49 8.58
CA ASP A 107 -11.61 9.84 8.35
C ASP A 107 -11.76 10.76 7.13
N VAL A 108 -10.86 11.74 6.98
CA VAL A 108 -10.80 12.60 5.78
C VAL A 108 -10.49 11.78 4.52
N ALA A 109 -9.58 10.81 4.61
CA ALA A 109 -9.19 9.95 3.51
C ALA A 109 -10.25 8.88 3.16
N ARG A 110 -11.09 8.47 4.11
CA ARG A 110 -12.29 7.63 3.89
C ARG A 110 -13.41 8.42 3.21
N ASN A 111 -13.43 9.74 3.39
CA ASN A 111 -14.36 10.65 2.73
C ASN A 111 -13.82 11.21 1.40
N SER A 112 -12.86 10.54 0.76
CA SER A 112 -12.39 10.92 -0.56
C SER A 112 -13.36 10.45 -1.64
N GLU A 113 -14.14 11.36 -2.22
CA GLU A 113 -15.06 11.09 -3.34
C GLU A 113 -14.33 10.98 -4.70
N PHE A 114 -13.15 10.36 -4.71
CA PHE A 114 -12.27 10.29 -5.87
C PHE A 114 -11.90 8.86 -6.24
N THR A 115 -11.76 8.63 -7.54
CA THR A 115 -11.38 7.35 -8.14
C THR A 115 -10.26 7.60 -9.15
N ILE A 116 -9.26 6.73 -9.16
CA ILE A 116 -8.24 6.72 -10.21
C ILE A 116 -8.75 5.86 -11.37
N ASP A 117 -8.88 6.44 -12.55
CA ASP A 117 -9.27 5.78 -13.80
C ASP A 117 -8.05 5.57 -14.70
N ALA A 118 -7.62 4.31 -14.85
CA ALA A 118 -6.50 3.93 -15.70
C ALA A 118 -6.95 3.38 -17.07
N HIS A 119 -8.18 3.62 -17.50
CA HIS A 119 -8.71 3.08 -18.77
C HIS A 119 -7.92 3.56 -19.98
N TYR A 120 -7.87 4.88 -20.21
CA TYR A 120 -7.17 5.49 -21.35
C TYR A 120 -5.73 5.89 -21.04
N PHE A 121 -5.49 6.40 -19.83
CA PHE A 121 -4.18 6.85 -19.40
C PHE A 121 -3.82 6.13 -18.10
N GLY A 122 -2.77 5.32 -18.13
CA GLY A 122 -2.27 4.63 -16.96
C GLY A 122 -0.91 4.00 -17.21
N ASN A 123 -0.23 3.61 -16.14
CA ASN A 123 1.07 2.96 -16.23
C ASN A 123 0.95 1.42 -16.18
N VAL A 124 2.07 0.71 -15.99
CA VAL A 124 2.10 -0.76 -15.90
C VAL A 124 1.24 -1.33 -14.76
N GLY A 125 0.98 -0.54 -13.70
CA GLY A 125 0.19 -0.96 -12.54
C GLY A 125 -1.24 -1.37 -12.90
N ARG A 126 -1.81 -0.82 -13.97
CA ARG A 126 -3.15 -1.18 -14.46
C ARG A 126 -3.29 -2.65 -14.90
N PHE A 127 -2.18 -3.34 -15.15
CA PHE A 127 -2.16 -4.74 -15.59
C PHE A 127 -1.84 -5.72 -14.45
N VAL A 128 -1.69 -5.24 -13.22
CA VAL A 128 -1.58 -6.10 -12.04
C VAL A 128 -2.95 -6.75 -11.81
N ASN A 129 -2.98 -8.08 -11.76
CA ASN A 129 -4.21 -8.83 -11.61
C ASN A 129 -4.65 -8.89 -10.15
N HIS A 130 -5.94 -9.09 -9.91
CA HIS A 130 -6.46 -9.38 -8.59
C HIS A 130 -6.18 -10.85 -8.17
N SER A 131 -5.92 -11.05 -6.88
CA SER A 131 -5.81 -12.37 -6.26
C SER A 131 -6.42 -12.35 -4.85
N CYS A 132 -7.05 -13.44 -4.43
CA CYS A 132 -7.49 -13.63 -3.04
C CYS A 132 -6.31 -13.86 -2.08
N SER A 133 -5.12 -14.15 -2.61
CA SER A 133 -3.85 -14.31 -1.88
C SER A 133 -2.79 -13.48 -2.61
N PRO A 134 -2.83 -12.14 -2.48
CA PRO A 134 -1.92 -11.25 -3.18
C PRO A 134 -0.48 -11.39 -2.66
N ASN A 135 0.48 -11.00 -3.50
CA ASN A 135 1.88 -10.83 -3.11
C ASN A 135 2.30 -9.35 -3.11
N LEU A 136 1.43 -8.46 -3.56
CA LEU A 136 1.55 -7.01 -3.44
C LEU A 136 0.60 -6.44 -2.38
N VAL A 137 0.97 -5.27 -1.87
CA VAL A 137 0.13 -4.43 -1.03
C VAL A 137 0.11 -3.00 -1.60
N ILE A 138 -1.05 -2.35 -1.54
CA ILE A 138 -1.22 -0.96 -1.93
C ILE A 138 -1.10 -0.09 -0.69
N GLN A 139 -0.28 0.96 -0.80
CA GLN A 139 -0.07 1.94 0.24
C GLN A 139 -0.40 3.34 -0.26
N ARG A 140 -1.16 4.10 0.54
CA ARG A 140 -1.37 5.53 0.34
C ARG A 140 -0.10 6.28 0.75
N VAL A 141 0.45 7.07 -0.17
CA VAL A 141 1.65 7.88 0.03
C VAL A 141 1.34 9.32 -0.31
N LEU A 142 1.64 10.22 0.62
CA LEU A 142 1.60 11.67 0.39
C LEU A 142 3.00 12.11 -0.02
N VAL A 143 3.10 12.80 -1.15
CA VAL A 143 4.39 13.26 -1.69
C VAL A 143 4.40 14.79 -1.74
N ASP A 144 3.55 15.37 -2.57
CA ASP A 144 3.57 16.81 -2.86
C ASP A 144 2.41 17.58 -2.20
N THR A 145 1.36 16.87 -1.77
CA THR A 145 0.13 17.44 -1.23
C THR A 145 -0.04 17.05 0.24
N HIS A 146 -0.50 17.99 1.06
CA HIS A 146 -0.98 17.71 2.42
C HIS A 146 -2.49 17.42 2.43
N ASP A 147 -3.09 17.24 1.24
CA ASP A 147 -4.49 16.86 1.11
C ASP A 147 -4.60 15.34 1.24
N TYR A 148 -4.96 14.89 2.44
CA TYR A 148 -5.16 13.49 2.77
C TYR A 148 -6.22 12.77 1.92
N ARG A 149 -7.05 13.52 1.19
CA ARG A 149 -8.04 12.97 0.25
C ARG A 149 -7.41 12.53 -1.07
N LEU A 150 -6.21 13.04 -1.39
CA LEU A 150 -5.53 12.84 -2.66
C LEU A 150 -4.17 12.12 -2.49
N PRO A 151 -4.13 10.92 -1.87
CA PRO A 151 -2.90 10.16 -1.79
C PRO A 151 -2.52 9.57 -3.15
N ARG A 152 -1.22 9.39 -3.37
CA ARG A 152 -0.72 8.52 -4.44
C ARG A 152 -0.78 7.07 -3.98
N LEU A 153 -1.15 6.16 -4.88
CA LEU A 153 -1.26 4.73 -4.57
C LEU A 153 0.01 4.02 -5.00
N ALA A 154 0.85 3.63 -4.04
CA ALA A 154 2.08 2.91 -4.29
C ALA A 154 1.92 1.42 -4.01
N LEU A 155 2.33 0.56 -4.96
CA LEU A 155 2.39 -0.89 -4.80
C LEU A 155 3.75 -1.29 -4.23
N PHE A 156 3.73 -2.14 -3.20
CA PHE A 156 4.91 -2.72 -2.57
C PHE A 156 4.79 -4.24 -2.51
N ALA A 157 5.91 -4.94 -2.55
CA ALA A 157 5.93 -6.39 -2.32
C ALA A 157 5.62 -6.71 -0.84
N GLU A 158 4.58 -7.51 -0.57
CA GLU A 158 4.29 -7.98 0.80
C GLU A 158 5.26 -9.09 1.24
N THR A 159 5.77 -9.85 0.27
CA THR A 159 6.66 -11.01 0.49
C THR A 159 7.85 -10.97 -0.47
N ASN A 160 8.80 -11.90 -0.30
CA ASN A 160 9.81 -12.12 -1.34
C ASN A 160 9.13 -12.79 -2.54
N ILE A 161 9.32 -12.25 -3.73
CA ILE A 161 8.72 -12.73 -4.97
C ILE A 161 9.84 -13.21 -5.89
N ASP A 162 9.81 -14.48 -6.27
CA ASP A 162 10.80 -15.03 -7.19
C ASP A 162 10.63 -14.44 -8.60
N SER A 163 11.71 -14.47 -9.39
CA SER A 163 11.67 -14.05 -10.79
C SER A 163 10.56 -14.78 -11.54
N LEU A 164 9.87 -14.05 -12.42
CA LEU A 164 8.80 -14.51 -13.30
C LEU A 164 7.49 -14.95 -12.61
N VAL A 165 7.42 -14.87 -11.28
CA VAL A 165 6.15 -14.99 -10.54
C VAL A 165 5.27 -13.78 -10.87
N GLU A 166 3.98 -14.04 -11.07
CA GLU A 166 2.99 -13.01 -11.39
C GLU A 166 2.74 -12.11 -10.18
N LEU A 167 2.68 -10.80 -10.41
CA LEU A 167 2.37 -9.80 -9.41
C LEU A 167 0.85 -9.66 -9.28
N THR A 168 0.34 -9.76 -8.05
CA THR A 168 -1.10 -9.73 -7.73
C THR A 168 -1.38 -9.14 -6.37
#